data_AF-A0A6J7E5V7-F1
#
_entry.id   AF-A0A6J7E5V7-F1
#
_cell.length_a   1.000
_cell.length_b   1.000
_cell.length_c   1.000
_cell.angle_alpha   90.00
_cell.angle_beta   90.00
_cell.angle_gamma   90.00
#
_symmetry.space_group_name_H-M   'P 1'
#
loop_
_entity.id
_entity.type
_entity.pdbx_description
1 polymer ?
#
loop_
_entity_poly.entity_id
_entity_poly.type
_entity_poly.pdbx_seq_one_letter_code
_entity_poly.pdbx_strand_id
1 'polypeptide(L)' 'MATGGEMVTVLLGALAPADLGGRLADYVADAHPGVDVVVYPGGQPGDLVQFGVE' A
#
# COMPACT_ATOMS: atom_id res chain seq x y z
N MET A 1 -6.27 9.98 14.82
CA MET A 1 -7.45 10.59 14.19
C MET A 1 -7.24 10.41 12.70
N ALA A 2 -7.80 9.36 12.11
CA ALA A 2 -7.76 9.17 10.66
C ALA A 2 -8.66 10.26 10.07
N THR A 3 -8.05 11.24 9.40
CA THR A 3 -8.76 12.29 8.67
C THR A 3 -9.38 11.64 7.44
N GLY A 4 -10.58 11.10 7.63
CA GLY A 4 -11.31 10.39 6.58
C GLY A 4 -11.38 11.19 5.29
N GLY A 5 -10.94 10.57 4.22
CA GLY A 5 -11.16 11.02 2.85
C GLY A 5 -10.67 9.98 1.86
N GLU A 6 -9.39 9.64 1.90
CA GLU A 6 -8.74 8.85 0.86
C GLU A 6 -7.92 7.71 1.47
N MET A 7 -8.22 6.49 1.03
CA MET A 7 -7.61 5.25 1.50
C MET A 7 -6.95 4.56 0.31
N VAL A 8 -5.68 4.20 0.46
CA VAL A 8 -4.95 3.41 -0.54
C VAL A 8 -4.72 2.01 -0.01
N THR A 9 -5.32 1.03 -0.68
CA THR A 9 -5.08 -0.38 -0.39
C THR A 9 -4.02 -0.93 -1.34
N VAL A 10 -2.96 -1.51 -0.78
CA VAL A 10 -1.84 -2.10 -1.53
C VAL A 10 -1.84 -3.61 -1.32
N LEU A 11 -1.93 -4.38 -2.39
CA LEU A 11 -1.69 -5.84 -2.34
C LEU A 11 -0.28 -6.12 -2.87
N LEU A 12 0.57 -6.74 -2.06
CA LEU A 12 1.92 -7.13 -2.47
C LEU A 12 1.93 -8.54 -3.08
N GLY A 13 2.65 -8.74 -4.17
CA GLY A 13 2.83 -10.07 -4.76
C GLY A 13 3.69 -10.97 -3.88
N ALA A 14 3.58 -12.29 -4.09
CA ALA A 14 4.31 -13.30 -3.30
C ALA A 14 5.85 -13.18 -3.41
N LEU A 15 6.35 -12.52 -4.47
CA LEU A 15 7.77 -12.28 -4.72
C LEU A 15 8.21 -10.87 -4.31
N ALA A 16 7.31 -10.07 -3.72
CA ALA A 16 7.65 -8.73 -3.26
C ALA A 16 8.71 -8.80 -2.14
N PRO A 17 9.74 -7.93 -2.18
CA PRO A 17 10.67 -7.79 -1.08
C PRO A 17 9.93 -7.48 0.22
N ALA A 18 10.37 -8.07 1.34
CA ALA A 18 9.71 -7.91 2.64
C ALA A 18 9.56 -6.44 3.08
N ASP A 19 10.52 -5.59 2.73
CA ASP A 19 10.52 -4.16 3.05
C ASP A 19 9.66 -3.30 2.12
N LEU A 20 9.17 -3.84 0.99
CA LEU A 20 8.48 -3.03 -0.02
C LEU A 20 7.21 -2.37 0.55
N GLY A 21 6.46 -3.08 1.40
CA GLY A 21 5.24 -2.56 2.03
C GLY A 21 5.50 -1.34 2.91
N GLY A 22 6.52 -1.40 3.77
CA GLY A 22 6.90 -0.28 4.62
C GLY A 22 7.36 0.93 3.82
N ARG A 23 8.22 0.70 2.81
CA ARG A 23 8.71 1.77 1.93
C ARG A 23 7.60 2.46 1.14
N LEU A 24 6.59 1.71 0.72
CA LEU A 24 5.40 2.26 0.05
C LEU A 24 4.57 3.13 0.99
N ALA A 25 4.35 2.67 2.22
CA ALA A 25 3.63 3.45 3.22
C ALA A 25 4.35 4.77 3.55
N ASP A 26 5.67 4.74 3.76
CA ASP A 26 6.49 5.94 3.98
C ASP A 26 6.42 6.91 2.80
N TYR A 27 6.55 6.40 1.57
CA TYR A 27 6.47 7.23 0.37
C TYR A 27 5.12 7.94 0.23
N VAL A 28 4.02 7.23 0.46
CA VAL A 28 2.68 7.82 0.35
C VAL A 28 2.42 8.81 1.49
N ALA A 29 2.89 8.52 2.71
CA ALA A 29 2.76 9.44 3.84
C ALA A 29 3.51 10.76 3.60
N ASP A 30 4.69 10.70 2.96
CA ASP A 30 5.47 11.88 2.57
C ASP A 30 4.79 12.66 1.43
N ALA A 31 4.36 11.97 0.37
CA ALA A 31 3.80 12.59 -0.83
C ALA A 31 2.35 13.07 -0.65
N HIS A 32 1.56 12.41 0.19
CA HIS A 32 0.13 12.64 0.38
C HIS A 32 -0.26 12.66 1.87
N PRO A 33 0.00 13.77 2.58
CA PRO A 33 -0.34 13.89 3.99
C PRO A 33 -1.85 13.72 4.22
N GLY A 34 -2.21 12.77 5.09
CA GLY A 34 -3.62 12.48 5.42
C GLY A 34 -4.25 11.32 4.65
N VAL A 35 -3.50 10.69 3.74
CA VAL A 35 -3.90 9.41 3.11
C VAL A 35 -3.54 8.25 4.04
N ASP A 36 -4.51 7.37 4.30
CA ASP A 36 -4.27 6.11 5.02
C ASP A 36 -3.84 5.02 4.04
N VAL A 37 -2.77 4.29 4.35
CA VAL A 37 -2.26 3.18 3.54
C VAL A 37 -2.40 1.87 4.29
N VAL A 38 -3.05 0.89 3.66
CA VAL A 38 -3.17 -0.47 4.18
C VAL A 38 -2.50 -1.45 3.23
N VAL A 39 -1.50 -2.17 3.73
CA VAL A 39 -0.73 -3.14 2.95
C VAL A 39 -1.14 -4.56 3.32
N TYR A 40 -1.53 -5.34 2.32
CA TYR A 40 -1.82 -6.76 2.46
C TYR A 40 -0.77 -7.60 1.74
N PRO A 41 -0.17 -8.60 2.41
CA PRO A 41 0.62 -9.61 1.72
C PRO A 41 -0.32 -10.45 0.85
N GLY A 42 -0.14 -10.38 -0.47
CA GLY A 42 -0.84 -11.20 -1.45
C GLY A 42 -0.06 -12.47 -1.81
N GLY A 43 -0.76 -13.41 -2.46
CA GLY A 43 -0.23 -14.72 -2.87
C GLY A 43 -0.51 -15.07 -4.33
N GLN A 44 -0.95 -14.10 -5.14
CA GLN A 44 -1.34 -14.34 -6.54
C GLN A 44 -0.08 -14.47 -7.43
N PRO A 45 0.04 -15.52 -8.25
CA PRO A 45 1.13 -15.66 -9.21
C PRO A 45 0.86 -14.77 -10.42
N GLY A 46 1.37 -13.53 -10.40
CA GLY A 46 1.26 -12.67 -11.58
C GLY A 46 1.81 -11.26 -11.37
N ASP A 47 1.25 -10.53 -10.40
CA ASP A 47 1.53 -9.10 -10.22
C ASP A 47 2.33 -8.82 -8.95
N LEU A 48 3.26 -7.87 -9.03
CA LEU A 48 4.13 -7.49 -7.90
C LEU A 48 3.41 -6.57 -6.92
N VAL A 49 2.50 -5.71 -7.40
CA VAL A 49 1.71 -4.77 -6.58
C VAL A 49 0.38 -4.43 -7.26
N GLN A 50 -0.72 -4.41 -6.51
CA GLN A 50 -2.01 -3.86 -6.97
C GLN A 50 -2.48 -2.73 -6.04
N PHE A 51 -2.99 -1.64 -6.62
CA PHE A 51 -3.55 -0.50 -5.90
C PHE A 51 -5.07 -0.41 -6.06
N GLY A 52 -5.79 -0.25 -4.96
CA GLY A 52 -7.19 0.19 -4.93
C GLY A 52 -7.31 1.56 -4.29
N VAL A 53 -8.10 2.45 -4.91
CA VAL A 53 -8.45 3.79 -4.40
C VAL A 53 -9.96 3.88 -4.25
N GLU A 54 -10.46 4.56 -3.21
CA GLU A 54 -11.89 4.82 -2.96
C GLU A 54 -12.21 6.30 -3.13
#